data_AF-A0AAU8FIY7-F1
#
_entry.id   AF-A0AAU8FIY7-F1
#
_cell.length_a   1.000
_cell.length_b   1.000
_cell.length_c   1.000
_cell.angle_alpha   90.00
_cell.angle_beta   90.00
_cell.angle_gamma   90.00
#
_symmetry.space_group_name_H-M   'P 1'
#
loop_
_entity.id
_entity.type
_entity.pdbx_description
1 polymer ?
#
loop_
_entity_poly.entity_id
_entity_poly.type
_entity_poly.pdbx_seq_one_letter_code
_entity_poly.pdbx_strand_id
1 'polypeptide(L)'
;MYSPISVPALSGGAPVFFSRFCTIDPTGIARELKALERLGVSPVLFVDPLAMVTTPFDKFYNVNDRANLAHGTVGVGFGATVERNLGPCKLYAQDLFFPTIFQRKLEAVRDYYRGKFKSRGHECCLEALELEILSVGQFLRDVAVARDVARLLTERQLFAMGFENYIFEGGQGILLDMDFGVFPNVTRSNTTSKNAIEILRRNGMAPDATIYYLTRAYQTRHGNGWMSAEGHPVNLIRNEQETNAAGGHQGDFRTGVLDTDLLRYALQCDANYAGASEKQMVVSCLDQLTAHQYLSAGNVLTAPDRESFLKQIALLEKVTINDSPVSDTIIRWR
;
A
#
# COMPACT_ATOMS: atom_id res chain seq x y z
N MET A 1 -1.15 4.73 9.51
CA MET A 1 -1.72 5.94 8.87
C MET A 1 -1.61 5.72 7.36
N TYR A 2 -2.73 5.65 6.63
CA TYR A 2 -2.70 5.55 5.16
C TYR A 2 -2.66 6.98 4.63
N SER A 3 -1.54 7.38 4.01
CA SER A 3 -1.34 8.67 3.36
C SER A 3 -1.63 8.46 1.87
N PRO A 4 -2.76 8.96 1.34
CA PRO A 4 -2.97 9.00 -0.11
C PRO A 4 -1.94 9.88 -0.84
N ILE A 5 -1.52 11.01 -0.29
CA ILE A 5 -0.59 11.96 -0.91
C ILE A 5 0.82 11.57 -0.50
N SER A 6 1.42 10.71 -1.31
CA SER A 6 2.77 10.13 -1.17
C SER A 6 3.85 11.08 -0.64
N VAL A 7 4.85 10.50 0.03
CA VAL A 7 6.04 11.17 0.60
C VAL A 7 6.73 12.18 -0.33
N PRO A 8 6.82 11.99 -1.67
CA PRO A 8 7.44 12.96 -2.58
C PRO A 8 6.82 14.38 -2.55
N ALA A 9 5.55 14.52 -2.15
CA ALA A 9 4.92 15.83 -1.99
C ALA A 9 5.61 16.66 -0.89
N LEU A 10 6.14 16.00 0.14
CA LEU A 10 6.83 16.62 1.28
C LEU A 10 8.28 17.02 0.94
N SER A 11 8.91 16.34 -0.03
CA SER A 11 10.37 16.42 -0.25
C SER A 11 10.81 17.38 -1.38
N GLY A 12 9.89 18.07 -2.06
CA GLY A 12 10.28 18.98 -3.14
C GLY A 12 9.19 19.48 -4.09
N GLY A 13 7.91 19.29 -3.78
CA GLY A 13 6.81 19.78 -4.63
C GLY A 13 6.62 19.01 -5.94
N ALA A 14 7.17 17.80 -6.06
CA ALA A 14 6.95 16.93 -7.21
C ALA A 14 5.45 16.59 -7.36
N PRO A 15 4.89 16.61 -8.58
CA PRO A 15 3.51 16.20 -8.79
C PRO A 15 3.28 14.72 -8.43
N VAL A 16 2.18 14.45 -7.75
CA VAL A 16 1.73 13.09 -7.40
C VAL A 16 0.71 12.63 -8.42
N PHE A 17 0.82 11.38 -8.88
CA PHE A 17 -0.15 10.78 -9.80
C PHE A 17 -0.73 9.48 -9.25
N PHE A 18 -2.05 9.42 -9.11
CA PHE A 18 -2.76 8.19 -8.84
C PHE A 18 -3.15 7.50 -10.15
N SER A 19 -2.54 6.35 -10.43
CA SER A 19 -2.91 5.55 -11.59
C SER A 19 -4.28 4.87 -11.45
N ARG A 20 -4.79 4.33 -12.55
CA ARG A 20 -6.01 3.50 -12.56
C ARG A 20 -5.95 2.25 -11.67
N PHE A 21 -4.74 1.81 -11.29
CA PHE A 21 -4.53 0.65 -10.41
C PHE A 21 -4.66 1.00 -8.92
N CYS A 22 -4.74 2.29 -8.60
CA CYS A 22 -4.91 2.78 -7.25
C CYS A 22 -6.39 3.00 -6.91
N THR A 23 -6.68 3.09 -5.62
CA THR A 23 -7.94 3.64 -5.10
C THR A 23 -7.70 5.04 -4.56
N ILE A 24 -8.63 5.97 -4.78
CA ILE A 24 -8.64 7.27 -4.15
C ILE A 24 -9.72 7.34 -3.06
N ASP A 25 -9.39 7.93 -1.93
CA ASP A 25 -10.30 8.16 -0.81
C ASP A 25 -10.47 9.68 -0.60
N PRO A 26 -11.60 10.28 -1.02
CA PRO A 26 -11.82 11.72 -0.87
C PRO A 26 -11.67 12.22 0.56
N THR A 27 -12.11 11.45 1.56
CA THR A 27 -11.95 11.80 2.98
C THR A 27 -10.48 11.74 3.41
N GLY A 28 -9.73 10.75 2.91
CA GLY A 28 -8.29 10.64 3.12
C GLY A 28 -7.54 11.83 2.53
N ILE A 29 -7.83 12.18 1.27
CA ILE A 29 -7.26 13.35 0.57
C ILE A 29 -7.55 14.63 1.34
N ALA A 30 -8.80 14.88 1.73
CA ALA A 30 -9.17 16.10 2.46
C ALA A 30 -8.49 16.19 3.84
N ARG A 31 -8.30 15.06 4.52
CA ARG A 31 -7.57 15.01 5.81
C ARG A 31 -6.09 15.30 5.61
N GLU A 32 -5.48 14.71 4.60
CA GLU A 32 -4.06 14.85 4.36
C GLU A 32 -3.69 16.21 3.83
N LEU A 33 -4.50 16.80 2.95
CA LEU A 33 -4.34 18.17 2.51
C LEU A 33 -4.24 19.13 3.71
N LYS A 34 -5.13 18.99 4.70
CA LYS A 34 -5.06 19.79 5.94
C LYS A 34 -3.79 19.56 6.73
N ALA A 35 -3.21 18.37 6.70
CA ALA A 35 -1.94 18.08 7.35
C ALA A 35 -0.78 18.73 6.59
N LEU A 36 -0.76 18.64 5.26
CA LEU A 36 0.23 19.27 4.39
C LEU A 36 0.19 20.79 4.45
N GLU A 37 -1.01 21.39 4.48
CA GLU A 37 -1.20 22.84 4.63
C GLU A 37 -0.57 23.37 5.94
N ARG A 38 -0.69 22.61 7.05
CA ARG A 38 -0.05 22.96 8.33
C ARG A 38 1.48 22.91 8.26
N LEU A 39 2.02 22.12 7.34
CA LEU A 39 3.45 22.05 7.05
C LEU A 39 3.89 23.06 5.98
N GLY A 40 2.97 23.89 5.46
CA GLY A 40 3.24 24.84 4.40
C GLY A 40 3.43 24.21 3.01
N VAL A 41 2.97 22.97 2.82
CA VAL A 41 3.11 22.20 1.58
C VAL A 41 1.81 22.26 0.78
N SER A 42 1.91 22.64 -0.50
CA SER A 42 0.79 22.63 -1.45
C SER A 42 1.05 21.62 -2.56
N PRO A 43 0.48 20.40 -2.48
CA PRO A 43 0.76 19.35 -3.44
C PRO A 43 0.09 19.58 -4.80
N VAL A 44 0.75 19.16 -5.88
CA VAL A 44 0.11 19.01 -7.20
C VAL A 44 -0.39 17.58 -7.33
N LEU A 45 -1.71 17.39 -7.37
CA LEU A 45 -2.34 16.06 -7.41
C LEU A 45 -2.97 15.80 -8.78
N PHE A 46 -2.44 14.80 -9.49
CA PHE A 46 -3.03 14.22 -10.68
C PHE A 46 -3.70 12.89 -10.36
N VAL A 47 -4.83 12.60 -11.00
CA VAL A 47 -5.57 11.35 -10.80
C VAL A 47 -6.05 10.82 -12.15
N ASP A 48 -5.80 9.54 -12.43
CA ASP A 48 -6.36 8.88 -13.59
C ASP A 48 -7.90 8.89 -13.52
N PRO A 49 -8.62 9.28 -14.60
CA PRO A 49 -10.08 9.27 -14.63
C PRO A 49 -10.72 7.94 -14.19
N LEU A 50 -10.00 6.83 -14.38
CA LEU A 50 -10.43 5.46 -14.04
C LEU A 50 -9.87 4.94 -12.71
N ALA A 51 -9.18 5.77 -11.91
CA ALA A 51 -8.85 5.40 -10.54
C ALA A 51 -10.13 5.14 -9.73
N MET A 52 -10.16 4.06 -8.96
CA MET A 52 -11.36 3.63 -8.23
C MET A 52 -11.60 4.53 -7.02
N VAL A 53 -12.86 4.85 -6.71
CA VAL A 53 -13.18 5.68 -5.55
C VAL A 53 -13.61 4.81 -4.37
N THR A 54 -12.93 4.98 -3.25
CA THR A 54 -13.34 4.46 -1.94
C THR A 54 -14.36 5.38 -1.30
N THR A 55 -15.43 4.77 -0.78
CA THR A 55 -16.58 5.44 -0.16
C THR A 55 -16.69 5.05 1.33
N PRO A 56 -17.46 5.80 2.13
CA PRO A 56 -17.78 5.40 3.50
C PRO A 56 -18.43 4.01 3.58
N PHE A 57 -19.23 3.64 2.56
CA PHE A 57 -19.87 2.32 2.50
C PHE A 57 -18.85 1.19 2.33
N ASP A 58 -17.81 1.39 1.52
CA ASP A 58 -16.72 0.42 1.37
C ASP A 58 -16.00 0.20 2.72
N LYS A 59 -15.70 1.28 3.44
CA LYS A 59 -15.05 1.24 4.76
C LYS A 59 -15.94 0.58 5.80
N PHE A 60 -17.21 0.98 5.86
CA PHE A 60 -18.20 0.43 6.78
C PHE A 60 -18.35 -1.08 6.58
N TYR A 61 -18.54 -1.53 5.33
CA TYR A 61 -18.60 -2.95 5.02
C TYR A 61 -17.30 -3.68 5.37
N ASN A 62 -16.15 -3.05 5.15
CA ASN A 62 -14.87 -3.65 5.42
C ASN A 62 -14.63 -3.95 6.92
N VAL A 63 -15.10 -3.08 7.82
CA VAL A 63 -14.93 -3.27 9.27
C VAL A 63 -16.08 -4.03 9.95
N ASN A 64 -17.26 -4.11 9.33
CA ASN A 64 -18.43 -4.82 9.88
C ASN A 64 -18.62 -6.23 9.30
N ASP A 65 -17.69 -6.70 8.47
CA ASP A 65 -17.71 -8.05 7.93
C ASP A 65 -16.67 -8.94 8.63
N ARG A 66 -17.14 -10.00 9.29
CA ARG A 66 -16.27 -10.90 10.08
C ARG A 66 -15.18 -11.57 9.25
N ALA A 67 -15.46 -11.90 7.97
CA ALA A 67 -14.45 -12.48 7.09
C ALA A 67 -13.34 -11.46 6.78
N ASN A 68 -13.70 -10.20 6.51
CA ASN A 68 -12.71 -9.13 6.31
C ASN A 68 -11.86 -8.87 7.57
N LEU A 69 -12.45 -8.90 8.76
CA LEU A 69 -11.71 -8.80 10.02
C LEU A 69 -10.77 -9.99 10.20
N ALA A 70 -11.22 -11.21 9.93
CA ALA A 70 -10.38 -12.41 9.97
C ALA A 70 -9.21 -12.36 8.99
N HIS A 71 -9.37 -11.68 7.84
CA HIS A 71 -8.28 -11.46 6.89
C HIS A 71 -7.21 -10.48 7.38
N GLY A 72 -7.48 -9.71 8.46
CA GLY A 72 -6.56 -8.71 9.00
C GLY A 72 -6.67 -7.36 8.29
N THR A 73 -7.88 -6.96 7.90
CA THR A 73 -8.08 -5.69 7.17
C THR A 73 -7.55 -4.48 7.93
N VAL A 74 -7.01 -3.52 7.18
CA VAL A 74 -6.54 -2.24 7.70
C VAL A 74 -7.68 -1.25 7.99
N GLY A 75 -8.93 -1.61 7.65
CA GLY A 75 -10.13 -0.81 7.88
C GLY A 75 -10.33 0.36 6.91
N VAL A 76 -9.48 0.51 5.89
CA VAL A 76 -9.56 1.63 4.94
C VAL A 76 -10.48 1.37 3.74
N GLY A 77 -11.05 0.17 3.61
CA GLY A 77 -12.01 -0.17 2.56
C GLY A 77 -11.41 -0.58 1.21
N PHE A 78 -10.07 -0.63 1.05
CA PHE A 78 -9.41 -0.95 -0.23
C PHE A 78 -9.96 -2.21 -0.91
N GLY A 79 -9.94 -3.35 -0.21
CA GLY A 79 -10.41 -4.62 -0.79
C GLY A 79 -11.91 -4.60 -1.13
N ALA A 80 -12.72 -3.88 -0.35
CA ALA A 80 -14.15 -3.73 -0.61
C ALA A 80 -14.40 -2.86 -1.86
N THR A 81 -13.63 -1.78 -2.02
CA THR A 81 -13.65 -0.93 -3.22
C THR A 81 -13.27 -1.72 -4.46
N VAL A 82 -12.17 -2.49 -4.42
CA VAL A 82 -11.74 -3.32 -5.56
C VAL A 82 -12.80 -4.34 -5.93
N GLU A 83 -13.31 -5.11 -4.96
CA GLU A 83 -14.35 -6.12 -5.20
C GLU A 83 -15.61 -5.51 -5.82
N ARG A 84 -16.05 -4.36 -5.30
CA ARG A 84 -17.20 -3.64 -5.82
C ARG A 84 -17.00 -3.15 -7.26
N ASN A 85 -15.81 -2.60 -7.57
CA ASN A 85 -15.47 -2.11 -8.90
C ASN A 85 -15.22 -3.23 -9.93
N LEU A 86 -14.86 -4.44 -9.49
CA LEU A 86 -14.89 -5.64 -10.34
C LEU A 86 -16.32 -6.12 -10.60
N GLY A 87 -17.23 -5.86 -9.66
CA GLY A 87 -18.65 -6.13 -9.77
C GLY A 87 -19.46 -5.07 -10.55
N PRO A 88 -20.79 -5.03 -10.33
CA PRO A 88 -21.69 -4.17 -11.09
C PRO A 88 -21.62 -2.68 -10.70
N CYS A 89 -21.14 -2.37 -9.49
CA CYS A 89 -21.24 -1.03 -8.91
C CYS A 89 -19.93 -0.25 -9.02
N LYS A 90 -19.51 0.04 -10.25
CA LYS A 90 -18.27 0.78 -10.55
C LYS A 90 -18.40 2.25 -10.17
N LEU A 91 -17.39 2.79 -9.50
CA LEU A 91 -17.25 4.21 -9.19
C LEU A 91 -15.79 4.63 -9.38
N TYR A 92 -15.56 5.67 -10.18
CA TYR A 92 -14.25 6.13 -10.63
C TYR A 92 -14.05 7.62 -10.35
N ALA A 93 -12.80 8.08 -10.34
CA ALA A 93 -12.42 9.45 -10.01
C ALA A 93 -13.12 10.48 -10.89
N GLN A 94 -13.30 10.19 -12.19
CA GLN A 94 -14.02 11.08 -13.09
C GLN A 94 -15.47 11.34 -12.67
N ASP A 95 -16.13 10.35 -12.06
CA ASP A 95 -17.52 10.50 -11.64
C ASP A 95 -17.65 11.58 -10.58
N LEU A 96 -16.61 11.78 -9.75
CA LEU A 96 -16.57 12.86 -8.78
C LEU A 96 -16.88 14.18 -9.49
N PHE A 97 -16.36 14.46 -10.68
CA PHE A 97 -16.55 15.76 -11.34
C PHE A 97 -17.96 15.97 -11.93
N PHE A 98 -18.85 14.99 -11.84
CA PHE A 98 -20.24 15.07 -12.32
C PHE A 98 -21.24 14.83 -11.17
N PRO A 99 -21.66 15.89 -10.42
CA PRO A 99 -22.42 15.74 -9.18
C PRO A 99 -23.65 14.84 -9.26
N THR A 100 -24.48 15.00 -10.31
CA THR A 100 -25.70 14.20 -10.49
C THR A 100 -25.40 12.72 -10.74
N ILE A 101 -24.38 12.43 -11.57
CA ILE A 101 -23.95 11.06 -11.84
C ILE A 101 -23.33 10.45 -10.59
N PHE A 102 -22.43 11.18 -9.93
CA PHE A 102 -21.81 10.76 -8.68
C PHE A 102 -22.85 10.36 -7.64
N GLN A 103 -23.86 11.19 -7.42
CA GLN A 103 -24.91 10.94 -6.44
C GLN A 103 -25.67 9.65 -6.76
N ARG A 104 -26.09 9.45 -8.02
CA ARG A 104 -26.78 8.21 -8.44
C ARG A 104 -25.91 6.97 -8.28
N LYS A 105 -24.63 7.07 -8.61
CA LYS A 105 -23.69 5.96 -8.45
C LYS A 105 -23.44 5.67 -6.97
N LEU A 106 -23.35 6.69 -6.12
CA LEU A 106 -23.20 6.53 -4.67
C LEU A 106 -24.43 5.86 -4.05
N GLU A 107 -25.65 6.20 -4.49
CA GLU A 107 -26.89 5.50 -4.13
C GLU A 107 -26.84 4.02 -4.54
N ALA A 108 -26.35 3.71 -5.73
CA ALA A 108 -26.17 2.32 -6.17
C ALA A 108 -25.12 1.56 -5.35
N VAL A 109 -24.01 2.21 -4.95
CA VAL A 109 -23.01 1.62 -4.04
C VAL A 109 -23.62 1.28 -2.68
N ARG A 110 -24.44 2.18 -2.13
CA ARG A 110 -25.18 1.94 -0.89
C ARG A 110 -26.08 0.71 -1.01
N ASP A 111 -26.88 0.65 -2.08
CA ASP A 111 -27.85 -0.44 -2.28
C ASP A 111 -27.15 -1.79 -2.52
N TYR A 112 -25.98 -1.78 -3.16
CA TYR A 112 -25.11 -2.95 -3.27
C TYR A 112 -24.69 -3.51 -1.91
N TYR A 113 -24.25 -2.66 -0.97
CA TYR A 113 -23.86 -3.11 0.36
C TYR A 113 -25.04 -3.51 1.23
N ARG A 114 -26.20 -2.86 1.10
CA ARG A 114 -27.47 -3.33 1.70
C ARG A 114 -27.77 -4.76 1.25
N GLY A 115 -27.67 -5.03 -0.05
CA GLY A 115 -27.86 -6.37 -0.61
C GLY A 115 -26.89 -7.40 -0.02
N LYS A 116 -25.60 -7.05 0.08
CA LYS A 116 -24.58 -7.94 0.67
C LYS A 116 -24.85 -8.27 2.13
N PHE A 117 -25.14 -7.27 2.97
CA PHE A 117 -25.46 -7.53 4.38
C PHE A 117 -26.72 -8.39 4.53
N LYS A 118 -27.76 -8.12 3.73
CA LYS A 118 -28.98 -8.93 3.71
C LYS A 118 -28.69 -10.38 3.32
N SER A 119 -27.90 -10.61 2.28
CA SER A 119 -27.53 -11.98 1.85
C SER A 119 -26.71 -12.76 2.87
N ARG A 120 -26.04 -12.06 3.80
CA ARG A 120 -25.22 -12.64 4.87
C ARG A 120 -25.96 -12.74 6.21
N GLY A 121 -27.22 -12.31 6.28
CA GLY A 121 -28.00 -12.31 7.52
C GLY A 121 -27.51 -11.32 8.58
N HIS A 122 -26.83 -10.24 8.17
CA HIS A 122 -26.29 -9.22 9.09
C HIS A 122 -27.28 -8.05 9.27
N GLU A 123 -28.46 -8.32 9.84
CA GLU A 123 -29.54 -7.32 9.96
C GLU A 123 -29.15 -6.10 10.80
N CYS A 124 -28.38 -6.28 11.89
CA CYS A 124 -27.88 -5.19 12.72
C CYS A 124 -26.96 -4.20 11.96
N CYS A 125 -26.30 -4.68 10.88
CA CYS A 125 -25.46 -3.82 10.04
C CYS A 125 -26.29 -2.98 9.06
N LEU A 126 -27.54 -3.37 8.76
CA LEU A 126 -28.41 -2.59 7.87
C LEU A 126 -28.87 -1.30 8.54
N GLU A 127 -29.29 -1.38 9.80
CA GLU A 127 -29.70 -0.20 10.60
C GLU A 127 -28.53 0.76 10.80
N ALA A 128 -27.34 0.23 11.15
CA ALA A 128 -26.14 1.04 11.31
C ALA A 128 -25.67 1.67 9.99
N LEU A 129 -25.78 0.95 8.86
CA LEU A 129 -25.51 1.51 7.54
C LEU A 129 -26.47 2.67 7.23
N GLU A 130 -27.75 2.57 7.60
CA GLU A 130 -28.75 3.66 7.48
C GLU A 130 -28.42 4.89 8.31
N LEU A 131 -27.79 4.72 9.47
CA LEU A 131 -27.27 5.85 10.26
C LEU A 131 -26.00 6.46 9.65
N GLU A 132 -25.09 5.64 9.11
CA GLU A 132 -23.91 6.13 8.36
C GLU A 132 -24.32 6.88 7.08
N ILE A 133 -25.47 6.54 6.48
CA ILE A 133 -26.05 7.29 5.35
C ILE A 133 -26.37 8.74 5.74
N LEU A 134 -26.76 9.01 7.00
CA LEU A 134 -27.02 10.37 7.47
C LEU A 134 -25.72 11.19 7.60
N SER A 135 -24.55 10.55 7.65
CA SER A 135 -23.24 11.20 7.72
C SER A 135 -22.64 11.54 6.35
N VAL A 136 -23.28 11.12 5.24
CA VAL A 136 -22.84 11.35 3.85
C VAL A 136 -22.61 12.84 3.55
N GLY A 137 -23.27 13.75 4.26
CA GLY A 137 -23.03 15.20 4.13
C GLY A 137 -21.56 15.60 4.32
N GLN A 138 -20.83 14.97 5.25
CA GLN A 138 -19.38 15.22 5.39
C GLN A 138 -18.60 14.66 4.21
N PHE A 139 -18.94 13.45 3.75
CA PHE A 139 -18.29 12.84 2.60
C PHE A 139 -18.48 13.67 1.32
N LEU A 140 -19.66 14.26 1.09
CA LEU A 140 -19.90 15.14 -0.04
C LEU A 140 -19.04 16.41 0.02
N ARG A 141 -18.80 16.96 1.22
CA ARG A 141 -17.85 18.07 1.42
C ARG A 141 -16.42 17.64 1.12
N ASP A 142 -16.00 16.47 1.60
CA ASP A 142 -14.66 15.94 1.32
C ASP A 142 -14.46 15.67 -0.18
N VAL A 143 -15.52 15.23 -0.88
CA VAL A 143 -15.53 15.08 -2.33
C VAL A 143 -15.37 16.42 -3.04
N ALA A 144 -16.01 17.49 -2.56
CA ALA A 144 -15.80 18.83 -3.11
C ALA A 144 -14.33 19.27 -2.94
N VAL A 145 -13.76 19.12 -1.73
CA VAL A 145 -12.34 19.40 -1.47
C VAL A 145 -11.43 18.61 -2.40
N ALA A 146 -11.68 17.30 -2.57
CA ALA A 146 -10.88 16.47 -3.45
C ALA A 146 -10.94 16.92 -4.92
N ARG A 147 -12.10 17.39 -5.41
CA ARG A 147 -12.24 17.94 -6.78
C ARG A 147 -11.47 19.24 -6.97
N ASP A 148 -11.42 20.08 -5.95
CA ASP A 148 -10.75 21.38 -6.03
C ASP A 148 -9.22 21.23 -6.15
N VAL A 149 -8.66 20.16 -5.57
CA VAL A 149 -7.21 19.90 -5.60
C VAL A 149 -6.77 18.89 -6.66
N ALA A 150 -7.61 17.91 -7.01
CA ALA A 150 -7.25 16.88 -7.96
C ALA A 150 -7.48 17.32 -9.41
N ARG A 151 -6.49 17.08 -10.27
CA ARG A 151 -6.59 17.26 -11.71
C ARG A 151 -6.72 15.91 -12.39
N LEU A 152 -7.83 15.68 -13.09
CA LEU A 152 -8.01 14.46 -13.88
C LEU A 152 -7.05 14.47 -15.06
N LEU A 153 -6.25 13.42 -15.16
CA LEU A 153 -5.23 13.32 -16.18
C LEU A 153 -5.00 11.84 -16.48
N THR A 154 -5.21 11.41 -17.72
CA THR A 154 -4.94 10.02 -18.10
C THR A 154 -3.45 9.74 -18.03
N GLU A 155 -3.09 8.49 -17.77
CA GLU A 155 -1.70 8.00 -17.85
C GLU A 155 -0.96 8.55 -19.09
N ARG A 156 -1.54 8.44 -20.29
CA ARG A 156 -0.92 8.95 -21.54
C ARG A 156 -0.67 10.46 -21.52
N GLN A 157 -1.59 11.24 -20.96
CA GLN A 157 -1.42 12.69 -20.84
C GLN A 157 -0.28 13.02 -19.86
N LEU A 158 -0.06 12.20 -18.82
CA LEU A 158 1.01 12.43 -17.84
C LEU A 158 2.37 12.23 -18.49
N PHE A 159 2.53 11.15 -19.25
CA PHE A 159 3.78 10.90 -19.98
C PHE A 159 4.02 11.92 -21.08
N ALA A 160 2.97 12.44 -21.72
CA ALA A 160 3.10 13.52 -22.70
C ALA A 160 3.60 14.85 -22.11
N MET A 161 3.58 15.04 -20.78
CA MET A 161 4.18 16.20 -20.13
C MET A 161 5.72 16.17 -20.14
N GLY A 162 6.33 15.01 -20.42
CA GLY A 162 7.78 14.90 -20.64
C GLY A 162 8.62 15.11 -19.39
N PHE A 163 8.20 14.55 -18.24
CA PHE A 163 9.04 14.57 -17.05
C PHE A 163 10.32 13.75 -17.29
N GLU A 164 11.44 14.23 -16.76
CA GLU A 164 12.73 13.54 -16.87
C GLU A 164 12.75 12.23 -16.08
N ASN A 165 12.14 12.24 -14.88
CA ASN A 165 12.13 11.10 -13.97
C ASN A 165 10.70 10.76 -13.54
N TYR A 166 10.40 9.46 -13.52
CA TYR A 166 9.15 8.91 -13.00
C TYR A 166 9.46 7.96 -11.86
N ILE A 167 8.94 8.26 -10.65
CA ILE A 167 9.12 7.43 -9.47
C ILE A 167 7.81 6.69 -9.21
N PHE A 168 7.88 5.36 -9.18
CA PHE A 168 6.75 4.50 -8.84
C PHE A 168 6.89 4.04 -7.40
N GLU A 169 6.03 4.53 -6.51
CA GLU A 169 5.98 4.08 -5.12
C GLU A 169 5.11 2.83 -5.01
N GLY A 170 5.73 1.70 -4.64
CA GLY A 170 5.03 0.46 -4.39
C GLY A 170 4.22 0.51 -3.10
N GLY A 171 2.98 0.03 -3.15
CA GLY A 171 2.16 -0.21 -1.95
C GLY A 171 2.35 -1.63 -1.42
N GLN A 172 2.44 -1.77 -0.10
CA GLN A 172 2.59 -3.07 0.59
C GLN A 172 3.87 -3.83 0.15
N GLY A 173 3.96 -5.13 0.46
CA GLY A 173 5.10 -5.99 0.09
C GLY A 173 4.67 -7.16 -0.79
N ILE A 174 5.63 -7.76 -1.52
CA ILE A 174 5.39 -8.84 -2.49
C ILE A 174 4.72 -10.07 -1.84
N LEU A 175 5.05 -10.40 -0.58
CA LEU A 175 4.43 -11.52 0.14
C LEU A 175 2.96 -11.26 0.53
N LEU A 176 2.45 -10.05 0.30
CA LEU A 176 1.03 -9.69 0.41
C LEU A 176 0.36 -9.54 -0.97
N ASP A 177 1.05 -9.83 -2.08
CA ASP A 177 0.47 -9.75 -3.43
C ASP A 177 -0.73 -10.70 -3.56
N MET A 178 -1.75 -10.30 -4.31
CA MET A 178 -2.95 -11.13 -4.52
C MET A 178 -2.69 -12.44 -5.27
N ASP A 179 -1.65 -12.49 -6.10
CA ASP A 179 -1.31 -13.64 -6.94
C ASP A 179 -0.19 -14.50 -6.31
N PHE A 180 0.73 -13.89 -5.55
CA PHE A 180 1.93 -14.57 -5.00
C PHE A 180 1.94 -14.68 -3.47
N GLY A 181 1.09 -13.95 -2.77
CA GLY A 181 0.97 -14.06 -1.32
C GLY A 181 0.19 -15.29 -0.87
N VAL A 182 0.18 -15.54 0.44
CA VAL A 182 -0.58 -16.66 1.03
C VAL A 182 -2.01 -16.23 1.33
N PHE A 183 -2.93 -16.57 0.43
CA PHE A 183 -4.37 -16.33 0.59
C PHE A 183 -4.92 -17.04 1.84
N PRO A 184 -5.86 -16.45 2.61
CA PRO A 184 -6.61 -15.21 2.34
C PRO A 184 -5.97 -13.92 2.86
N ASN A 185 -4.83 -14.00 3.55
CA ASN A 185 -4.25 -12.85 4.25
C ASN A 185 -3.27 -12.06 3.36
N VAL A 186 -3.82 -11.56 2.25
CA VAL A 186 -3.14 -10.78 1.20
C VAL A 186 -3.91 -9.47 0.94
N THR A 187 -3.28 -8.51 0.26
CA THR A 187 -4.01 -7.39 -0.33
C THR A 187 -4.62 -7.81 -1.66
N ARG A 188 -5.77 -7.24 -2.04
CA ARG A 188 -6.43 -7.49 -3.34
C ARG A 188 -5.82 -6.62 -4.44
N SER A 189 -4.49 -6.61 -4.53
CA SER A 189 -3.74 -5.84 -5.52
C SER A 189 -2.43 -6.52 -5.85
N ASN A 190 -1.87 -6.16 -7.01
CA ASN A 190 -0.51 -6.52 -7.35
C ASN A 190 0.47 -5.56 -6.65
N THR A 191 1.37 -6.11 -5.84
CA THR A 191 2.40 -5.40 -5.08
C THR A 191 3.81 -5.64 -5.65
N THR A 192 3.90 -6.47 -6.70
CA THR A 192 5.05 -6.59 -7.61
C THR A 192 5.19 -5.36 -8.53
N SER A 193 6.29 -5.29 -9.27
CA SER A 193 6.58 -4.27 -10.31
C SER A 193 5.63 -4.33 -11.51
N LYS A 194 4.78 -5.36 -11.61
CA LYS A 194 3.83 -5.61 -12.71
C LYS A 194 3.14 -4.35 -13.22
N ASN A 195 2.49 -3.60 -12.34
CA ASN A 195 1.71 -2.42 -12.72
C ASN A 195 2.62 -1.28 -13.23
N ALA A 196 3.75 -1.03 -12.57
CA ALA A 196 4.70 0.01 -12.99
C ALA A 196 5.31 -0.30 -14.36
N ILE A 197 5.75 -1.55 -14.58
CA ILE A 197 6.27 -2.00 -15.87
C ILE A 197 5.20 -1.95 -16.97
N GLU A 198 3.95 -2.28 -16.65
CA GLU A 198 2.82 -2.16 -17.59
C GLU A 198 2.56 -0.70 -18.00
N ILE A 199 2.62 0.23 -17.05
CA ILE A 199 2.51 1.68 -17.31
C ILE A 199 3.64 2.13 -18.23
N LEU A 200 4.90 1.83 -17.90
CA LEU A 200 6.05 2.22 -18.74
C LEU A 200 5.91 1.69 -20.17
N ARG A 201 5.59 0.40 -20.32
CA ARG A 201 5.41 -0.24 -21.64
C ARG A 201 4.31 0.44 -22.46
N ARG A 202 3.17 0.77 -21.84
CA ARG A 202 2.04 1.43 -22.53
C ARG A 202 2.37 2.83 -23.02
N ASN A 203 3.33 3.49 -22.38
CA ASN A 203 3.75 4.85 -22.73
C ASN A 203 5.05 4.87 -23.55
N GLY A 204 5.42 3.73 -24.14
CA GLY A 204 6.57 3.65 -25.06
C GLY A 204 7.92 3.77 -24.37
N MET A 205 7.98 3.63 -23.05
CA MET A 205 9.24 3.57 -22.31
C MET A 205 9.70 2.11 -22.30
N ALA A 206 10.78 1.82 -23.05
CA ALA A 206 11.53 0.57 -22.93
C ALA A 206 12.06 0.43 -21.49
N PRO A 207 12.35 -0.78 -20.98
CA PRO A 207 12.53 -1.02 -19.54
C PRO A 207 13.88 -0.50 -19.02
N ASP A 208 14.05 0.83 -19.02
CA ASP A 208 15.12 1.58 -18.37
C ASP A 208 14.74 1.91 -16.91
N ALA A 209 13.97 1.01 -16.28
CA ALA A 209 13.61 1.15 -14.88
C ALA A 209 14.74 0.62 -14.00
N THR A 210 15.02 1.34 -12.91
CA THR A 210 15.77 0.80 -11.78
C THR A 210 14.77 0.43 -10.69
N ILE A 211 14.73 -0.85 -10.32
CA ILE A 211 13.85 -1.38 -9.28
C ILE A 211 14.62 -1.49 -7.98
N TYR A 212 14.09 -0.86 -6.94
CA TYR A 212 14.63 -0.93 -5.58
C TYR A 212 13.76 -1.86 -4.75
N TYR A 213 14.30 -3.01 -4.33
CA TYR A 213 13.66 -3.94 -3.41
C TYR A 213 14.00 -3.56 -1.98
N LEU A 214 13.01 -3.11 -1.22
CA LEU A 214 13.18 -2.68 0.17
C LEU A 214 12.83 -3.83 1.12
N THR A 215 13.73 -4.13 2.06
CA THR A 215 13.46 -5.02 3.19
C THR A 215 13.94 -4.40 4.49
N ARG A 216 13.29 -4.75 5.60
CA ARG A 216 13.90 -4.63 6.92
C ARG A 216 14.89 -5.78 7.12
N ALA A 217 15.81 -5.62 8.06
CA ALA A 217 16.75 -6.66 8.48
C ALA A 217 16.09 -7.82 9.26
N TYR A 218 14.77 -7.73 9.49
CA TYR A 218 13.93 -8.72 10.16
C TYR A 218 12.55 -8.74 9.49
N GLN A 219 11.77 -9.79 9.76
CA GLN A 219 10.39 -9.87 9.28
C GLN A 219 9.42 -9.21 10.24
N THR A 220 8.41 -8.60 9.66
CA THR A 220 7.27 -8.03 10.38
C THR A 220 5.98 -8.43 9.69
N ARG A 221 4.95 -8.71 10.47
CA ARG A 221 3.60 -8.90 9.96
C ARG A 221 2.59 -8.21 10.88
N HIS A 222 1.80 -7.32 10.31
CA HIS A 222 0.63 -6.78 10.98
C HIS A 222 -0.57 -7.67 10.68
N GLY A 223 -1.20 -8.19 11.73
CA GLY A 223 -2.43 -8.96 11.64
C GLY A 223 -2.28 -10.41 11.28
N ASN A 224 -3.42 -11.03 10.96
CA ASN A 224 -3.55 -12.49 10.82
C ASN A 224 -2.78 -13.05 9.62
N GLY A 225 -2.70 -14.38 9.58
CA GLY A 225 -2.10 -15.15 8.48
C GLY A 225 -0.73 -15.71 8.83
N TRP A 226 -0.22 -16.56 7.95
CA TRP A 226 1.02 -17.28 8.18
C TRP A 226 2.25 -16.36 8.12
N MET A 227 3.24 -16.64 8.96
CA MET A 227 4.57 -16.02 8.97
C MET A 227 5.61 -17.10 9.31
N SER A 228 6.62 -17.28 8.45
CA SER A 228 7.57 -18.39 8.59
C SER A 228 8.37 -18.34 9.88
N ALA A 229 8.79 -17.14 10.30
CA ALA A 229 9.59 -16.93 11.49
C ALA A 229 8.77 -16.63 12.77
N GLU A 230 7.47 -16.98 12.81
CA GLU A 230 6.61 -16.66 13.97
C GLU A 230 7.08 -17.30 15.29
N GLY A 231 7.67 -18.51 15.23
CA GLY A 231 8.28 -19.16 16.40
C GLY A 231 9.64 -18.60 16.82
N HIS A 232 10.16 -17.61 16.10
CA HIS A 232 11.51 -17.05 16.27
C HIS A 232 11.47 -15.52 16.28
N PRO A 233 10.78 -14.91 17.26
CA PRO A 233 10.64 -13.46 17.36
C PRO A 233 12.00 -12.78 17.57
N VAL A 234 12.13 -11.57 17.02
CA VAL A 234 13.33 -10.75 17.23
C VAL A 234 13.08 -9.78 18.37
N ASN A 235 14.01 -9.74 19.31
CA ASN A 235 14.04 -8.69 20.34
C ASN A 235 14.59 -7.42 19.70
N LEU A 236 13.67 -6.53 19.28
CA LEU A 236 14.00 -5.22 18.74
C LEU A 236 14.41 -4.27 19.86
N ILE A 237 15.40 -3.41 19.60
CA ILE A 237 15.80 -2.34 20.52
C ILE A 237 14.65 -1.36 20.77
N ARG A 238 13.75 -1.16 19.78
CA ARG A 238 12.58 -0.25 19.84
C ARG A 238 12.99 1.16 20.26
N ASN A 239 13.81 1.79 19.43
CA ASN A 239 14.14 3.20 19.64
C ASN A 239 12.91 4.11 19.46
N GLU A 240 13.06 5.39 19.81
CA GLU A 240 11.99 6.39 19.77
C GLU A 240 11.41 6.66 18.36
N GLN A 241 12.02 6.11 17.32
CA GLN A 241 11.67 6.33 15.92
C GLN A 241 10.86 5.18 15.32
N GLU A 242 10.61 4.11 16.06
CA GLU A 242 9.73 3.03 15.60
C GLU A 242 8.27 3.49 15.62
N THR A 243 7.67 3.57 14.44
CA THR A 243 6.30 4.07 14.25
C THR A 243 5.24 2.96 14.26
N ASN A 244 5.64 1.69 14.28
CA ASN A 244 4.72 0.56 14.32
C ASN A 244 4.13 0.37 15.74
N ALA A 245 2.99 1.00 16.00
CA ALA A 245 2.24 0.83 17.23
C ALA A 245 1.29 -0.38 17.18
N ALA A 246 1.07 -1.02 18.33
CA ALA A 246 0.01 -2.01 18.50
C ALA A 246 -1.37 -1.33 18.62
N GLY A 247 -2.45 -1.98 18.18
CA GLY A 247 -3.84 -1.58 18.50
C GLY A 247 -4.72 -1.03 17.37
N GLY A 248 -4.32 -1.13 16.10
CA GLY A 248 -5.22 -0.86 14.97
C GLY A 248 -6.14 -2.04 14.62
N HIS A 249 -7.08 -1.86 13.69
CA HIS A 249 -7.91 -2.97 13.14
C HIS A 249 -7.09 -4.14 12.58
N GLN A 250 -5.82 -3.87 12.26
CA GLN A 250 -4.87 -4.85 11.79
C GLN A 250 -4.44 -5.85 12.88
N GLY A 251 -4.68 -5.62 14.18
CA GLY A 251 -4.27 -6.55 15.25
C GLY A 251 -2.79 -6.47 15.62
N ASP A 252 -2.24 -7.57 16.15
CA ASP A 252 -0.88 -7.61 16.72
C ASP A 252 0.21 -7.39 15.68
N PHE A 253 1.25 -6.68 16.09
CA PHE A 253 2.49 -6.53 15.35
C PHE A 253 3.43 -7.69 15.68
N ARG A 254 3.53 -8.64 14.75
CA ARG A 254 4.39 -9.82 14.88
C ARG A 254 5.75 -9.56 14.25
N THR A 255 6.79 -10.05 14.91
CA THR A 255 8.18 -9.92 14.46
C THR A 255 8.83 -11.30 14.42
N GLY A 256 9.84 -11.45 13.57
CA GLY A 256 10.62 -12.68 13.46
C GLY A 256 11.91 -12.46 12.69
N VAL A 257 12.85 -13.39 12.81
CA VAL A 257 14.11 -13.33 12.07
C VAL A 257 13.85 -13.28 10.55
N LEU A 258 14.74 -12.65 9.78
CA LEU A 258 14.53 -12.55 8.34
C LEU A 258 14.63 -13.93 7.68
N ASP A 259 13.60 -14.35 6.96
CA ASP A 259 13.63 -15.58 6.15
C ASP A 259 14.20 -15.28 4.76
N THR A 260 15.39 -15.83 4.53
CA THR A 260 16.12 -15.67 3.27
C THR A 260 15.49 -16.43 2.10
N ASP A 261 14.74 -17.50 2.37
CA ASP A 261 14.05 -18.26 1.33
C ASP A 261 12.78 -17.54 0.87
N LEU A 262 12.05 -16.91 1.80
CA LEU A 262 10.94 -16.03 1.41
C LEU A 262 11.40 -14.76 0.70
N LEU A 263 12.57 -14.23 1.03
CA LEU A 263 13.16 -13.11 0.30
C LEU A 263 13.53 -13.52 -1.13
N ARG A 264 14.16 -14.69 -1.31
CA ARG A 264 14.41 -15.28 -2.64
C ARG A 264 13.10 -15.49 -3.43
N TYR A 265 12.09 -16.04 -2.78
CA TYR A 265 10.78 -16.25 -3.39
C TYR A 265 10.18 -14.92 -3.88
N ALA A 266 10.17 -13.88 -3.04
CA ALA A 266 9.67 -12.56 -3.42
C ALA A 266 10.39 -11.99 -4.66
N LEU A 267 11.72 -12.08 -4.71
CA LEU A 267 12.50 -11.66 -5.87
C LEU A 267 12.15 -12.47 -7.13
N GLN A 268 11.96 -13.78 -7.01
CA GLN A 268 11.54 -14.65 -8.12
C GLN A 268 10.13 -14.34 -8.62
N CYS A 269 9.19 -14.03 -7.73
CA CYS A 269 7.84 -13.61 -8.10
C CYS A 269 7.88 -12.36 -8.98
N ASP A 270 8.65 -11.35 -8.56
CA ASP A 270 8.76 -10.11 -9.31
C ASP A 270 9.59 -10.23 -10.60
N ALA A 271 10.52 -11.18 -10.66
CA ALA A 271 11.31 -11.45 -11.87
C ALA A 271 10.45 -11.79 -13.10
N ASN A 272 9.22 -12.29 -12.91
CA ASN A 272 8.25 -12.51 -13.98
C ASN A 272 7.84 -11.21 -14.70
N TYR A 273 8.00 -10.04 -14.07
CA TYR A 273 7.57 -8.74 -14.60
C TYR A 273 8.75 -7.79 -14.81
N ALA A 274 9.70 -7.78 -13.88
CA ALA A 274 10.84 -6.87 -13.89
C ALA A 274 11.69 -6.96 -15.17
N GLY A 275 11.72 -8.14 -15.82
CA GLY A 275 12.48 -8.35 -17.05
C GLY A 275 13.96 -7.98 -16.89
N ALA A 276 14.50 -7.27 -17.87
CA ALA A 276 15.91 -6.83 -17.90
C ALA A 276 16.19 -5.57 -17.06
N SER A 277 15.19 -5.00 -16.37
CA SER A 277 15.36 -3.82 -15.52
C SER A 277 16.49 -4.01 -14.52
N GLU A 278 17.21 -2.92 -14.23
CA GLU A 278 18.22 -2.92 -13.17
C GLU A 278 17.54 -3.19 -11.83
N LYS A 279 18.19 -4.01 -10.97
CA LYS A 279 17.65 -4.42 -9.68
C LYS A 279 18.65 -4.08 -8.58
N GLN A 280 18.18 -3.34 -7.58
CA GLN A 280 18.94 -2.98 -6.40
C GLN A 280 18.20 -3.43 -5.15
N MET A 281 18.93 -3.72 -4.09
CA MET A 281 18.35 -4.06 -2.80
C MET A 281 18.66 -2.96 -1.78
N VAL A 282 17.68 -2.65 -0.94
CA VAL A 282 17.84 -1.75 0.20
C VAL A 282 17.50 -2.52 1.47
N VAL A 283 18.48 -2.66 2.37
CA VAL A 283 18.29 -3.27 3.69
C VAL A 283 18.23 -2.17 4.74
N SER A 284 17.14 -2.12 5.50
CA SER A 284 16.88 -1.09 6.51
C SER A 284 16.76 -1.66 7.92
N CYS A 285 16.78 -0.78 8.93
CA CYS A 285 16.55 -1.12 10.34
C CYS A 285 17.58 -2.13 10.90
N LEU A 286 18.83 -2.04 10.46
CA LEU A 286 19.93 -2.86 10.97
C LEU A 286 20.27 -2.50 12.43
N ASP A 287 20.01 -1.26 12.84
CA ASP A 287 20.22 -0.77 14.21
C ASP A 287 19.28 -1.41 15.24
N GLN A 288 18.15 -1.99 14.80
CA GLN A 288 17.16 -2.58 15.70
C GLN A 288 17.55 -3.98 16.19
N LEU A 289 18.53 -4.62 15.56
CA LEU A 289 18.89 -6.01 15.83
C LEU A 289 19.79 -6.12 17.06
N THR A 290 19.36 -6.92 18.04
CA THR A 290 20.20 -7.33 19.18
C THR A 290 21.09 -8.53 18.87
N ALA A 291 20.75 -9.29 17.83
CA ALA A 291 21.51 -10.43 17.33
C ALA A 291 21.33 -10.56 15.80
N HIS A 292 22.34 -11.13 15.14
CA HIS A 292 22.38 -11.29 13.69
C HIS A 292 21.81 -12.64 13.25
N GLN A 293 20.52 -12.86 13.55
CA GLN A 293 19.84 -14.12 13.28
C GLN A 293 18.97 -14.06 12.02
N TYR A 294 18.94 -15.15 11.27
CA TYR A 294 18.14 -15.31 10.05
C TYR A 294 17.62 -16.74 9.92
N LEU A 295 16.52 -16.92 9.19
CA LEU A 295 15.96 -18.21 8.84
C LEU A 295 16.41 -18.59 7.42
N SER A 296 16.93 -19.80 7.27
CA SER A 296 17.35 -20.38 5.99
C SER A 296 17.16 -21.89 6.02
N ALA A 297 16.55 -22.44 4.98
CA ALA A 297 16.21 -23.85 4.86
C ALA A 297 15.51 -24.41 6.11
N GLY A 298 14.60 -23.63 6.71
CA GLY A 298 13.85 -23.99 7.91
C GLY A 298 14.64 -23.94 9.23
N ASN A 299 15.90 -23.50 9.23
CA ASN A 299 16.73 -23.41 10.43
C ASN A 299 17.07 -21.95 10.77
N VAL A 300 16.99 -21.61 12.06
CA VAL A 300 17.50 -20.32 12.55
C VAL A 300 19.01 -20.41 12.72
N LEU A 301 19.72 -19.54 12.00
CA LEU A 301 21.16 -19.43 12.01
C LEU A 301 21.57 -18.10 12.63
N THR A 302 22.74 -18.05 13.25
CA THR A 302 23.31 -16.83 13.83
C THR A 302 24.61 -16.50 13.11
N ALA A 303 24.67 -15.33 12.49
CA ALA A 303 25.92 -14.81 11.94
C ALA A 303 26.80 -14.23 13.08
N PRO A 304 28.12 -14.40 13.02
CA PRO A 304 29.03 -13.94 14.07
C PRO A 304 29.12 -12.41 14.15
N ASP A 305 28.86 -11.72 13.04
CA ASP A 305 28.95 -10.27 12.91
C ASP A 305 28.00 -9.74 11.82
N ARG A 306 27.84 -8.41 11.79
CA ARG A 306 26.98 -7.67 10.84
C ARG A 306 27.33 -7.94 9.39
N GLU A 307 28.62 -8.05 9.07
CA GLU A 307 29.09 -8.25 7.70
C GLU A 307 28.73 -9.65 7.20
N SER A 308 28.93 -10.66 8.05
CA SER A 308 28.54 -12.05 7.80
C SER A 308 27.03 -12.18 7.66
N PHE A 309 26.24 -11.42 8.43
CA PHE A 309 24.78 -11.36 8.31
C PHE A 309 24.32 -10.77 7.00
N LEU A 310 24.86 -9.60 6.63
CA LEU A 310 24.53 -8.93 5.38
C LEU A 310 24.81 -9.84 4.18
N LYS A 311 25.91 -10.61 4.17
CA LYS A 311 26.19 -11.59 3.12
C LYS A 311 25.10 -12.66 2.95
N GLN A 312 24.29 -12.95 3.96
CA GLN A 312 23.22 -13.95 3.90
C GLN A 312 21.91 -13.37 3.35
N ILE A 313 21.65 -12.09 3.63
CA ILE A 313 20.38 -11.43 3.29
C ILE A 313 20.47 -10.52 2.07
N ALA A 314 21.68 -10.10 1.69
CA ALA A 314 21.95 -9.25 0.53
C ALA A 314 21.99 -10.10 -0.75
N LEU A 315 20.81 -10.39 -1.29
CA LEU A 315 20.63 -11.36 -2.38
C LEU A 315 20.87 -10.78 -3.78
N LEU A 316 21.13 -9.49 -3.91
CA LEU A 316 21.41 -8.81 -5.19
C LEU A 316 22.85 -8.28 -5.25
N GLU A 317 23.32 -7.94 -6.45
CA GLU A 317 24.67 -7.41 -6.66
C GLU A 317 24.81 -5.99 -6.12
N LYS A 318 23.83 -5.12 -6.39
CA LYS A 318 23.83 -3.73 -5.92
C LYS A 318 23.00 -3.63 -4.65
N VAL A 319 23.66 -3.30 -3.54
CA VAL A 319 23.02 -3.33 -2.22
C VAL A 319 23.38 -2.09 -1.44
N THR A 320 22.34 -1.45 -0.93
CA THR A 320 22.43 -0.28 -0.09
C THR A 320 21.87 -0.62 1.29
N ILE A 321 22.50 -0.10 2.33
CA ILE A 321 22.09 -0.34 3.71
C ILE A 321 21.76 0.98 4.40
N ASN A 322 20.80 0.90 5.32
CA ASN A 322 20.42 2.00 6.19
C ASN A 322 20.19 1.48 7.61
N ASP A 323 20.79 2.14 8.59
CA ASP A 323 20.61 1.84 10.00
C ASP A 323 19.26 2.33 10.53
N SER A 324 18.76 3.52 10.19
CA SER A 324 17.50 4.08 10.71
C SER A 324 16.73 4.94 9.67
N PRO A 325 15.38 5.04 9.76
CA PRO A 325 14.59 5.97 8.94
C PRO A 325 15.00 7.45 9.03
N VAL A 326 15.77 7.87 10.04
CA VAL A 326 16.32 9.24 10.12
C VAL A 326 17.83 9.33 9.83
N SER A 327 18.46 8.20 9.49
CA SER A 327 19.87 8.20 9.13
C SER A 327 20.05 8.95 7.80
N ASP A 328 20.76 10.07 7.85
CA ASP A 328 21.22 10.79 6.65
C ASP A 328 22.24 9.97 5.83
N THR A 329 22.73 8.87 6.40
CA THR A 329 23.68 7.94 5.79
C THR A 329 22.97 6.75 5.16
N ILE A 330 22.70 6.87 3.87
CA ILE A 330 22.44 5.74 2.97
C ILE A 330 23.80 5.25 2.45
N ILE A 331 24.20 4.03 2.79
CA ILE A 331 25.55 3.52 2.49
C ILE A 331 25.45 2.46 1.39
N ARG A 332 26.20 2.64 0.30
CA ARG A 332 26.40 1.58 -0.69
C ARG A 332 27.34 0.52 -0.10
N TRP A 333 26.83 -0.71 0.05
CA TRP A 333 27.56 -1.83 0.61
C TRP A 333 28.20 -2.72 -0.47
N ARG A 334 27.50 -2.96 -1.59
CA ARG A 334 28.02 -3.69 -2.76
C ARG A 334 27.61 -3.00 -4.07
#